data_AF-A0A5E4LFH7-F1
#
_entry.id   AF-A0A5E4LFH7-F1
#
_cell.length_a   1.000
_cell.length_b   1.000
_cell.length_c   1.000
_cell.angle_alpha   90.00
_cell.angle_beta   90.00
_cell.angle_gamma   90.00
#
_symmetry.space_group_name_H-M   'P 1'
#
loop_
_entity.id
_entity.type
_entity.pdbx_description
1 polymer ?
#
loop_
_entity_poly.entity_id
_entity_poly.type
_entity_poly.pdbx_seq_one_letter_code
_entity_poly.pdbx_strand_id
1 'polypeptide(L)'
;MKMDEVLFAGKYNDWEYTVNFDLSKASERDVSYALSYIHEGIEDRAFFHSGIDCKMIEKEVPQGNGLQDLIKYIDSRKPGQWKEFLLQAARKEELLPVAEAKLICETQKKFKVPAKVSTTMVQSSLKPGKQELFEGQIAFVGKYKEWAAIKKLGMEDNTQDYEVAGILGSVNTTIVKKAFFFLHPDKELEAIAANATRGKRKSFINLTDAFRQVASSMTGEKIHDAYLLKCVYENLGFAPYANVEILVPAHPDLKVAKPRGRFGKK
;
A
#
# COMPACT_ATOMS: atom_id res chain seq x y z
N MET A 1 28.51 10.61 12.61
CA MET A 1 27.84 10.03 11.44
C MET A 1 27.54 8.56 11.76
N LYS A 2 26.34 8.25 12.25
CA LYS A 2 25.79 6.89 12.27
C LYS A 2 24.50 6.94 11.47
N MET A 3 24.40 6.04 10.50
CA MET A 3 23.27 5.86 9.60
C MET A 3 23.22 4.35 9.32
N ASP A 4 22.09 3.72 9.61
CA ASP A 4 21.71 2.48 8.92
C ASP A 4 20.27 2.61 8.43
N GLU A 5 20.09 3.81 7.84
CA GLU A 5 19.03 4.70 7.34
C GLU A 5 17.65 4.19 6.87
N VAL A 6 16.64 5.01 7.16
CA VAL A 6 15.43 5.17 6.35
C VAL A 6 15.05 6.66 6.32
N LEU A 7 14.81 7.17 5.12
CA LEU A 7 14.64 8.58 4.80
C LEU A 7 13.56 8.70 3.73
N PHE A 8 12.75 9.74 3.82
CA PHE A 8 11.84 10.15 2.75
C PHE A 8 11.72 11.68 2.77
N ALA A 9 11.66 12.31 1.61
CA ALA A 9 11.32 13.72 1.47
C ALA A 9 10.50 13.93 0.20
N GLY A 10 9.33 14.54 0.31
CA GLY A 10 8.42 14.81 -0.81
C GLY A 10 7.94 16.26 -0.78
N LYS A 11 8.11 16.95 -1.91
CA LYS A 11 7.55 18.29 -2.16
C LYS A 11 7.00 18.30 -3.57
N TYR A 12 5.70 18.51 -3.70
CA TYR A 12 5.05 18.66 -5.00
C TYR A 12 3.83 19.56 -4.86
N ASN A 13 3.77 20.63 -5.65
CA ASN A 13 2.78 21.70 -5.50
C ASN A 13 2.73 22.24 -4.05
N ASP A 14 1.57 22.18 -3.41
CA ASP A 14 1.29 22.62 -2.05
C ASP A 14 1.57 21.53 -0.98
N TRP A 15 1.93 20.32 -1.40
CA TRP A 15 2.20 19.22 -0.50
C TRP A 15 3.68 19.14 -0.12
N GLU A 16 3.95 19.06 1.18
CA GLU A 16 5.25 18.79 1.76
C GLU A 16 5.13 17.68 2.82
N TYR A 17 6.04 16.71 2.78
CA TYR A 17 6.20 15.70 3.82
C TYR A 17 7.68 15.34 3.96
N THR A 18 8.20 15.32 5.19
CA THR A 18 9.63 15.10 5.47
C THR A 18 9.81 14.21 6.67
N VAL A 19 10.66 13.18 6.55
CA VAL A 19 10.98 12.30 7.67
C VAL A 19 12.35 11.66 7.53
N ASN A 20 13.03 11.52 8.67
CA ASN A 20 14.30 10.84 8.82
C ASN A 20 14.27 9.93 10.05
N PHE A 21 14.80 8.72 9.94
CA PHE A 21 15.07 7.86 11.09
C PHE A 21 16.53 7.39 11.10
N ASP A 22 17.17 7.50 12.27
CA ASP A 22 18.45 6.84 12.54
C ASP A 22 18.21 5.39 12.96
N LEU A 23 18.54 4.49 12.05
CA LEU A 23 18.36 3.05 12.22
C LEU A 23 19.64 2.33 12.66
N SER A 24 20.72 3.05 12.98
CA SER A 24 22.04 2.45 13.31
C SER A 24 22.05 1.51 14.52
N LYS A 25 21.00 1.56 15.35
CA LYS A 25 20.76 0.66 16.49
C LYS A 25 19.35 0.10 16.51
N ALA A 26 18.61 0.26 15.41
CA ALA A 26 17.22 -0.17 15.32
C ALA A 26 17.13 -1.70 15.32
N SER A 27 16.12 -2.24 15.99
CA SER A 27 15.69 -3.61 15.77
C SER A 27 14.88 -3.73 14.48
N GLU A 28 14.64 -4.95 13.99
CA GLU A 28 13.79 -5.17 12.82
C GLU A 28 12.35 -4.68 13.04
N ARG A 29 11.87 -4.76 14.28
CA ARG A 29 10.59 -4.19 14.68
C ARG A 29 10.58 -2.66 14.56
N ASP A 30 11.65 -2.01 14.97
CA ASP A 30 11.80 -0.55 14.80
C ASP A 30 11.86 -0.15 13.32
N VAL A 31 12.52 -0.95 12.47
CA VAL A 31 12.52 -0.71 11.01
C VAL A 31 11.11 -0.84 10.45
N SER A 32 10.35 -1.86 10.85
CA SER A 32 8.95 -2.04 10.45
C SER A 32 8.06 -0.84 10.85
N TYR A 33 8.28 -0.30 12.06
CA TYR A 33 7.62 0.92 12.52
C TYR A 33 7.93 2.12 11.61
N ALA A 34 9.21 2.37 11.34
CA ALA A 34 9.63 3.51 10.50
C ALA A 34 9.08 3.43 9.07
N LEU A 35 9.03 2.22 8.49
CA LEU A 35 8.43 1.98 7.17
C LEU A 35 6.91 2.20 7.18
N SER A 36 6.23 1.78 8.24
CA SER A 36 4.79 2.00 8.43
C SER A 36 4.46 3.48 8.59
N TYR A 37 5.33 4.24 9.28
CA TYR A 37 5.20 5.69 9.43
C TYR A 37 5.27 6.41 8.08
N ILE A 38 6.20 6.02 7.22
CA ILE A 38 6.31 6.59 5.86
C ILE A 38 5.06 6.24 5.05
N HIS A 39 4.62 4.99 5.11
CA HIS A 39 3.40 4.50 4.43
C HIS A 39 2.17 5.35 4.75
N GLU A 40 1.91 5.56 6.05
CA GLU A 40 0.76 6.35 6.53
C GLU A 40 0.80 7.80 6.03
N GLY A 41 2.00 8.36 5.83
CA GLY A 41 2.14 9.74 5.36
C GLY A 41 2.05 9.93 3.84
N ILE A 42 2.21 8.86 3.03
CA ILE A 42 2.23 8.99 1.56
C ILE A 42 1.06 8.32 0.84
N GLU A 43 0.33 7.39 1.47
CA GLU A 43 -0.67 6.57 0.78
C GLU A 43 -1.80 7.40 0.15
N ASP A 44 -2.44 8.26 0.94
CA ASP A 44 -3.55 9.09 0.44
C ASP A 44 -3.06 10.05 -0.66
N ARG A 45 -1.79 10.47 -0.62
CA ARG A 45 -1.18 11.31 -1.64
C ARG A 45 -0.91 10.55 -2.95
N ALA A 46 -0.50 9.29 -2.86
CA ALA A 46 -0.36 8.44 -4.04
C ALA A 46 -1.69 8.29 -4.80
N PHE A 47 -2.81 8.16 -4.08
CA PHE A 47 -4.13 8.12 -4.71
C PHE A 47 -4.59 9.49 -5.22
N PHE A 48 -4.35 10.56 -4.46
CA PHE A 48 -4.75 11.91 -4.85
C PHE A 48 -4.20 12.31 -6.22
N HIS A 49 -2.93 12.00 -6.51
CA HIS A 49 -2.29 12.33 -7.79
C HIS A 49 -2.58 11.31 -8.91
N SER A 50 -3.39 10.27 -8.66
CA SER A 50 -3.67 9.24 -9.68
C SER A 50 -4.75 9.64 -10.69
N GLY A 51 -5.45 10.76 -10.46
CA GLY A 51 -6.54 11.23 -11.31
C GLY A 51 -7.92 10.66 -10.97
N ILE A 52 -8.06 9.81 -9.95
CA ILE A 52 -9.35 9.33 -9.44
C ILE A 52 -10.00 10.34 -8.47
N ASP A 53 -11.33 10.28 -8.33
CA ASP A 53 -12.06 11.05 -7.33
C ASP A 53 -12.00 10.39 -5.94
N CYS A 54 -10.93 10.67 -5.20
CA CYS A 54 -10.73 10.14 -3.84
C CYS A 54 -11.86 10.54 -2.88
N LYS A 55 -12.38 11.78 -3.00
CA LYS A 55 -13.41 12.31 -2.10
C LYS A 55 -14.74 11.59 -2.30
N MET A 56 -15.07 11.19 -3.54
CA MET A 56 -16.24 10.37 -3.82
C MET A 56 -16.16 9.01 -3.11
N ILE A 57 -15.01 8.33 -3.21
CA ILE A 57 -14.78 7.06 -2.51
C ILE A 57 -14.84 7.24 -1.00
N GLU A 58 -14.19 8.28 -0.47
CA GLU A 58 -14.20 8.58 0.96
C GLU A 58 -15.61 8.85 1.49
N LYS A 59 -16.46 9.57 0.75
CA LYS A 59 -17.85 9.83 1.18
C LYS A 59 -18.74 8.59 1.14
N GLU A 60 -18.47 7.69 0.20
CA GLU A 60 -19.25 6.46 0.04
C GLU A 60 -19.05 5.49 1.20
N VAL A 61 -17.82 5.32 1.67
CA VAL A 61 -17.51 4.30 2.69
C VAL A 61 -18.03 4.74 4.08
N PRO A 62 -18.92 3.98 4.74
CA PRO A 62 -19.40 4.29 6.08
C PRO A 62 -18.38 3.87 7.15
N GLN A 63 -18.60 4.29 8.40
CA GLN A 63 -17.88 3.74 9.54
C GLN A 63 -18.41 2.34 9.88
N GLY A 64 -17.52 1.45 10.31
CA GLY A 64 -17.89 0.11 10.79
C GLY A 64 -16.88 -0.42 11.80
N ASN A 65 -17.13 -1.62 12.34
CA ASN A 65 -16.27 -2.18 13.39
C ASN A 65 -15.92 -3.66 13.13
N GLY A 66 -14.82 -3.85 12.40
CA GLY A 66 -14.21 -5.14 12.14
C GLY A 66 -14.67 -5.77 10.82
N LEU A 67 -14.18 -7.00 10.61
CA LEU A 67 -14.30 -7.71 9.33
C LEU A 67 -15.75 -8.05 8.97
N GLN A 68 -16.60 -8.34 9.95
CA GLN A 68 -18.00 -8.71 9.68
C GLN A 68 -18.82 -7.55 9.13
N ASP A 69 -18.61 -6.33 9.65
CA ASP A 69 -19.27 -5.15 9.12
C ASP A 69 -18.75 -4.81 7.72
N LEU A 70 -17.44 -5.00 7.48
CA LEU A 70 -16.85 -4.84 6.15
C LEU A 70 -17.46 -5.81 5.14
N ILE A 71 -17.59 -7.09 5.50
CA ILE A 71 -18.23 -8.11 4.67
C ILE A 71 -19.66 -7.66 4.29
N LYS A 72 -20.47 -7.29 5.29
CA LYS A 72 -21.86 -6.83 5.06
C LYS A 72 -21.92 -5.61 4.14
N TYR A 73 -20.99 -4.67 4.30
CA TYR A 73 -20.92 -3.48 3.45
C TYR A 73 -20.60 -3.86 2.00
N ILE A 74 -19.61 -4.73 1.78
CA ILE A 74 -19.25 -5.17 0.43
C ILE A 74 -20.43 -5.95 -0.21
N ASP A 75 -21.09 -6.81 0.55
CA ASP A 75 -22.25 -7.60 0.09
C ASP A 75 -23.49 -6.76 -0.19
N SER A 76 -23.59 -5.56 0.39
CA SER A 76 -24.76 -4.69 0.24
C SER A 76 -25.02 -4.23 -1.19
N ARG A 77 -24.03 -4.42 -2.09
CA ARG A 77 -24.10 -4.06 -3.49
C ARG A 77 -23.81 -5.24 -4.40
N LYS A 78 -24.54 -5.30 -5.50
CA LYS A 78 -24.26 -6.25 -6.59
C LYS A 78 -22.95 -5.87 -7.30
N PRO A 79 -22.23 -6.84 -7.90
CA PRO A 79 -20.98 -6.56 -8.63
C PRO A 79 -21.08 -5.44 -9.68
N GLY A 80 -22.20 -5.36 -10.41
CA GLY A 80 -22.42 -4.29 -11.39
C GLY A 80 -22.49 -2.89 -10.77
N GLN A 81 -23.07 -2.77 -9.57
CA GLN A 81 -23.16 -1.50 -8.86
C GLN A 81 -21.80 -1.05 -8.34
N TRP A 82 -20.96 -1.99 -7.90
CA TRP A 82 -19.57 -1.70 -7.57
C TRP A 82 -18.80 -1.19 -8.78
N LYS A 83 -18.90 -1.89 -9.93
CA LYS A 83 -18.22 -1.47 -11.16
C LYS A 83 -18.68 -0.07 -11.59
N GLU A 84 -19.98 0.20 -11.58
CA GLU A 84 -20.54 1.50 -11.97
C GLU A 84 -20.03 2.63 -11.06
N PHE A 85 -20.13 2.44 -9.75
CA PHE A 85 -19.63 3.41 -8.76
C PHE A 85 -18.13 3.69 -8.94
N LEU A 86 -17.33 2.63 -9.08
CA LEU A 86 -15.89 2.76 -9.25
C LEU A 86 -15.52 3.41 -10.58
N LEU A 87 -16.30 3.17 -11.64
CA LEU A 87 -16.08 3.82 -12.94
C LEU A 87 -16.40 5.31 -12.87
N GLN A 88 -17.42 5.72 -12.12
CA GLN A 88 -17.71 7.14 -11.88
C GLN A 88 -16.55 7.83 -11.14
N ALA A 89 -15.97 7.18 -10.13
CA ALA A 89 -14.82 7.71 -9.41
C ALA A 89 -13.53 7.70 -10.26
N ALA A 90 -13.31 6.66 -11.06
CA ALA A 90 -12.12 6.51 -11.91
C ALA A 90 -12.16 7.38 -13.16
N ARG A 91 -13.35 7.71 -13.67
CA ARG A 91 -13.64 8.45 -14.93
C ARG A 91 -13.14 7.78 -16.22
N LYS A 92 -12.25 6.78 -16.11
CA LYS A 92 -11.68 5.98 -17.19
C LYS A 92 -11.62 4.51 -16.75
N GLU A 93 -11.84 3.58 -17.68
CA GLU A 93 -11.86 2.15 -17.35
C GLU A 93 -10.47 1.65 -16.91
N GLU A 94 -9.41 2.24 -17.47
CA GLU A 94 -8.01 1.93 -17.18
C GLU A 94 -7.59 2.30 -15.74
N LEU A 95 -8.32 3.21 -15.09
CA LEU A 95 -8.10 3.63 -13.70
C LEU A 95 -8.99 2.87 -12.70
N LEU A 96 -9.86 1.96 -13.16
CA LEU A 96 -10.68 1.12 -12.26
C LEU A 96 -9.85 0.42 -11.17
N PRO A 97 -8.69 -0.21 -11.47
CA PRO A 97 -7.87 -0.85 -10.45
C PRO A 97 -7.37 0.10 -9.36
N VAL A 98 -7.17 1.37 -9.70
CA VAL A 98 -6.75 2.42 -8.75
C VAL A 98 -7.90 2.80 -7.83
N ALA A 99 -9.10 2.98 -8.38
CA ALA A 99 -10.32 3.25 -7.61
C ALA A 99 -10.66 2.07 -6.69
N GLU A 100 -10.52 0.83 -7.17
CA GLU A 100 -10.68 -0.38 -6.35
C GLU A 100 -9.69 -0.39 -5.17
N ALA A 101 -8.42 -0.10 -5.41
CA ALA A 101 -7.41 -0.05 -4.36
C ALA A 101 -7.73 1.04 -3.31
N LYS A 102 -8.14 2.25 -3.73
CA LYS A 102 -8.56 3.30 -2.79
C LYS A 102 -9.80 2.91 -1.99
N LEU A 103 -10.80 2.26 -2.61
CA LEU A 103 -11.96 1.73 -1.89
C LEU A 103 -11.54 0.71 -0.82
N ILE A 104 -10.59 -0.17 -1.15
CA ILE A 104 -10.05 -1.16 -0.20
C ILE A 104 -9.32 -0.46 0.96
N CYS A 105 -8.43 0.50 0.70
CA CYS A 105 -7.73 1.22 1.76
C CYS A 105 -8.71 1.99 2.66
N GLU A 106 -9.71 2.63 2.08
CA GLU A 106 -10.70 3.41 2.82
C GLU A 106 -11.60 2.52 3.69
N THR A 107 -12.02 1.37 3.16
CA THR A 107 -12.79 0.39 3.93
C THR A 107 -11.97 -0.22 5.06
N GLN A 108 -10.70 -0.57 4.84
CA GLN A 108 -9.81 -1.02 5.91
C GLN A 108 -9.72 0.01 7.05
N LYS A 109 -9.54 1.29 6.71
CA LYS A 109 -9.46 2.40 7.66
C LYS A 109 -10.75 2.57 8.44
N LYS A 110 -11.89 2.72 7.76
CA LYS A 110 -13.18 3.04 8.38
C LYS A 110 -13.84 1.86 9.09
N PHE A 111 -13.49 0.63 8.73
CA PHE A 111 -13.95 -0.58 9.40
C PHE A 111 -12.92 -1.11 10.40
N LYS A 112 -11.75 -0.46 10.57
CA LYS A 112 -10.68 -0.91 11.48
C LYS A 112 -10.21 -2.34 11.17
N VAL A 113 -10.20 -2.73 9.89
CA VAL A 113 -9.75 -4.03 9.42
C VAL A 113 -8.30 -3.89 8.94
N PRO A 114 -7.33 -4.48 9.63
CA PRO A 114 -5.94 -4.29 9.26
C PRO A 114 -5.59 -5.19 8.07
N ALA A 115 -4.97 -4.66 7.03
CA ALA A 115 -4.35 -5.45 5.94
C ALA A 115 -2.95 -4.94 5.58
N LYS A 116 -2.41 -4.08 6.45
CA LYS A 116 -1.10 -3.44 6.35
C LYS A 116 -0.60 -3.14 7.75
N VAL A 117 0.71 -3.11 7.91
CA VAL A 117 1.34 -2.75 9.18
C VAL A 117 1.11 -1.24 9.40
N SER A 118 0.66 -0.89 10.61
CA SER A 118 0.50 0.51 11.03
C SER A 118 1.43 0.81 12.20
N THR A 119 1.74 2.09 12.40
CA THR A 119 2.53 2.57 13.53
C THR A 119 1.90 2.17 14.87
N THR A 120 0.58 2.07 14.93
CA THR A 120 -0.16 1.65 16.14
C THR A 120 -0.06 0.15 16.47
N MET A 121 0.42 -0.67 15.53
CA MET A 121 0.60 -2.12 15.72
C MET A 121 2.01 -2.47 16.19
N VAL A 122 2.97 -1.56 15.98
CA VAL A 122 4.39 -1.81 16.20
C VAL A 122 4.88 -0.85 17.27
N GLN A 123 5.13 -1.38 18.47
CA GLN A 123 5.79 -0.61 19.52
C GLN A 123 7.25 -0.34 19.12
N SER A 124 7.63 0.93 19.11
CA SER A 124 8.99 1.38 18.84
C SER A 124 9.33 2.60 19.69
N SER A 125 10.60 2.73 20.07
CA SER A 125 11.12 3.95 20.71
C SER A 125 11.74 4.93 19.71
N LEU A 126 11.79 4.58 18.42
CA LEU A 126 12.29 5.46 17.37
C LEU A 126 11.42 6.70 17.25
N LYS A 127 12.09 7.85 17.13
CA LYS A 127 11.43 9.13 16.89
C LYS A 127 11.76 9.62 15.49
N PRO A 128 10.76 10.11 14.73
CA PRO A 128 11.01 10.74 13.44
C PRO A 128 11.77 12.05 13.65
N GLY A 129 12.89 12.19 12.97
CA GLY A 129 13.56 13.46 12.73
C GLY A 129 13.01 14.16 11.49
N LYS A 130 13.37 15.43 11.30
CA LYS A 130 13.10 16.15 10.05
C LYS A 130 14.26 15.93 9.07
N GLN A 131 13.91 15.72 7.81
CA GLN A 131 14.87 15.70 6.71
C GLN A 131 14.85 17.08 6.02
N GLU A 132 16.01 17.67 5.78
CA GLU A 132 16.11 18.88 4.97
C GLU A 132 15.72 18.60 3.52
N LEU A 133 15.00 19.55 2.93
CA LEU A 133 14.58 19.50 1.54
C LEU A 133 15.68 20.05 0.62
N PHE A 134 15.88 19.37 -0.51
CA PHE A 134 16.81 19.80 -1.56
C PHE A 134 16.08 19.90 -2.90
N GLU A 135 16.68 20.59 -3.89
CA GLU A 135 16.02 20.87 -5.17
C GLU A 135 15.76 19.60 -6.01
N GLY A 136 14.54 19.50 -6.55
CA GLY A 136 14.05 18.38 -7.36
C GLY A 136 13.80 17.09 -6.57
N GLN A 137 12.77 17.04 -5.72
CA GLN A 137 12.49 15.86 -4.90
C GLN A 137 11.03 15.39 -4.94
N ILE A 138 10.86 14.10 -5.13
CA ILE A 138 10.38 13.15 -4.16
C ILE A 138 11.57 12.22 -3.97
N ALA A 139 11.88 11.77 -2.77
CA ALA A 139 12.99 10.87 -2.50
C ALA A 139 12.60 9.94 -1.37
N PHE A 140 13.06 8.70 -1.43
CA PHE A 140 12.99 7.72 -0.36
C PHE A 140 14.33 7.00 -0.39
N VAL A 141 15.07 6.89 0.71
CA VAL A 141 16.29 6.06 0.80
C VAL A 141 16.19 5.23 2.06
N GLY A 142 16.29 3.90 1.98
CA GLY A 142 16.23 3.02 3.13
C GLY A 142 17.28 1.95 3.04
N LYS A 143 18.38 2.08 3.78
CA LYS A 143 19.39 1.04 3.91
C LYS A 143 19.61 0.65 5.36
N TYR A 144 19.20 -0.56 5.75
CA TYR A 144 19.39 -1.18 7.07
C TYR A 144 20.08 -2.54 6.93
N LYS A 145 21.27 -2.73 7.51
CA LYS A 145 22.16 -3.87 7.28
C LYS A 145 22.44 -4.05 5.78
N GLU A 146 22.03 -5.20 5.24
CA GLU A 146 22.06 -5.52 3.82
C GLU A 146 20.87 -4.94 3.06
N TRP A 147 19.85 -4.42 3.76
CA TRP A 147 18.71 -3.77 3.10
C TRP A 147 19.16 -2.44 2.53
N ALA A 148 18.76 -2.09 1.31
CA ALA A 148 19.01 -0.81 0.65
C ALA A 148 17.87 -0.52 -0.34
N ALA A 149 17.34 0.70 -0.39
CA ALA A 149 16.30 1.09 -1.33
C ALA A 149 16.24 2.60 -1.52
N ILE A 150 16.65 3.14 -2.68
CA ILE A 150 16.52 4.56 -3.05
C ILE A 150 15.42 4.69 -4.11
N LYS A 151 14.43 5.56 -3.95
CA LYS A 151 13.41 5.88 -4.97
C LYS A 151 13.14 7.38 -4.97
N LYS A 152 13.69 8.06 -5.98
CA LYS A 152 13.59 9.51 -6.19
C LYS A 152 12.71 9.79 -7.42
N LEU A 153 11.91 10.86 -7.42
CA LEU A 153 11.49 11.53 -8.65
C LEU A 153 11.83 13.00 -8.51
N GLY A 154 12.86 13.47 -9.23
CA GLY A 154 13.20 14.88 -9.24
C GLY A 154 12.27 15.63 -10.17
N MET A 155 11.65 16.71 -9.67
CA MET A 155 10.63 17.47 -10.39
C MET A 155 11.26 18.23 -11.56
N GLU A 156 10.65 18.10 -12.73
CA GLU A 156 10.89 18.90 -13.94
C GLU A 156 9.65 19.78 -14.21
N ASP A 157 9.77 20.82 -15.03
CA ASP A 157 8.68 21.77 -15.32
C ASP A 157 7.41 21.09 -15.90
N ASN A 158 7.55 19.88 -16.43
CA ASN A 158 6.49 19.09 -17.02
C ASN A 158 6.09 17.84 -16.21
N THR A 159 6.54 17.67 -14.96
CA THR A 159 6.18 16.51 -14.14
C THR A 159 4.67 16.42 -13.92
N GLN A 160 4.10 15.29 -14.31
CA GLN A 160 2.67 15.03 -14.27
C GLN A 160 2.25 14.43 -12.91
N ASP A 161 1.01 14.69 -12.50
CA ASP A 161 0.41 14.12 -11.28
C ASP A 161 0.57 12.58 -11.25
N TYR A 162 0.30 11.90 -12.36
CA TYR A 162 0.37 10.45 -12.40
C TYR A 162 1.80 9.90 -12.22
N GLU A 163 2.84 10.68 -12.54
CA GLU A 163 4.24 10.33 -12.25
C GLU A 163 4.52 10.40 -10.75
N VAL A 164 3.96 11.43 -10.09
CA VAL A 164 3.99 11.56 -8.63
C VAL A 164 3.24 10.40 -7.96
N ALA A 165 2.06 10.04 -8.46
CA ALA A 165 1.32 8.86 -7.99
C ALA A 165 2.14 7.57 -8.20
N GLY A 166 2.79 7.44 -9.36
CA GLY A 166 3.64 6.30 -9.71
C GLY A 166 4.83 6.14 -8.76
N ILE A 167 5.59 7.21 -8.49
CA ILE A 167 6.74 7.13 -7.57
C ILE A 167 6.29 6.87 -6.13
N LEU A 168 5.22 7.52 -5.66
CA LEU A 168 4.71 7.29 -4.30
C LEU A 168 4.14 5.87 -4.14
N GLY A 169 3.39 5.36 -5.12
CA GLY A 169 2.91 3.98 -5.15
C GLY A 169 4.04 2.95 -5.19
N SER A 170 5.11 3.24 -5.92
CA SER A 170 6.34 2.43 -5.92
C SER A 170 7.03 2.45 -4.56
N VAL A 171 7.16 3.63 -3.91
CA VAL A 171 7.63 3.76 -2.52
C VAL A 171 6.80 2.86 -1.61
N ASN A 172 5.49 3.02 -1.66
CA ASN A 172 4.51 2.34 -0.83
C ASN A 172 4.59 0.80 -0.93
N THR A 173 4.69 0.28 -2.15
CA THR A 173 4.77 -1.16 -2.41
C THR A 173 5.98 -1.80 -1.73
N THR A 174 7.15 -1.15 -1.78
CA THR A 174 8.35 -1.70 -1.11
C THR A 174 8.24 -1.62 0.40
N ILE A 175 7.79 -0.49 0.95
CA ILE A 175 7.78 -0.29 2.40
C ILE A 175 6.75 -1.18 3.08
N VAL A 176 5.56 -1.40 2.49
CA VAL A 176 4.56 -2.33 3.03
C VAL A 176 5.08 -3.77 3.02
N LYS A 177 5.67 -4.22 1.90
CA LYS A 177 6.27 -5.56 1.80
C LYS A 177 7.39 -5.74 2.83
N LYS A 178 8.24 -4.73 3.00
CA LYS A 178 9.37 -4.79 3.92
C LYS A 178 8.97 -4.68 5.38
N ALA A 179 7.92 -3.92 5.70
CA ALA A 179 7.38 -3.85 7.04
C ALA A 179 6.95 -5.24 7.54
N PHE A 180 6.25 -6.02 6.71
CA PHE A 180 5.93 -7.41 7.06
C PHE A 180 7.18 -8.29 7.12
N PHE A 181 8.08 -8.20 6.13
CA PHE A 181 9.32 -9.01 6.13
C PHE A 181 10.10 -8.93 7.45
N PHE A 182 10.25 -7.73 8.03
CA PHE A 182 10.97 -7.53 9.29
C PHE A 182 10.19 -7.96 10.54
N LEU A 183 8.90 -8.28 10.41
CA LEU A 183 8.07 -8.82 11.49
C LEU A 183 8.03 -10.35 11.47
N HIS A 184 8.63 -11.01 10.47
CA HIS A 184 8.67 -12.46 10.32
C HIS A 184 7.29 -13.13 10.47
N PRO A 185 6.30 -12.75 9.64
CA PRO A 185 4.97 -13.32 9.73
C PRO A 185 4.99 -14.82 9.48
N ASP A 186 4.05 -15.52 10.09
CA ASP A 186 3.92 -16.96 9.96
C ASP A 186 3.56 -17.35 8.50
N LYS A 187 4.35 -18.27 7.94
CA LYS A 187 4.15 -18.80 6.59
C LYS A 187 2.88 -19.65 6.49
N GLU A 188 2.38 -20.20 7.60
CA GLU A 188 1.12 -20.94 7.61
C GLU A 188 -0.05 -20.06 7.17
N LEU A 189 0.01 -18.74 7.41
CA LEU A 189 -1.01 -17.79 6.97
C LEU A 189 -1.11 -17.69 5.45
N GLU A 190 0.00 -17.83 4.74
CA GLU A 190 -0.01 -17.87 3.27
C GLU A 190 -0.77 -19.10 2.77
N ALA A 191 -0.60 -20.26 3.43
CA ALA A 191 -1.31 -21.49 3.09
C ALA A 191 -2.81 -21.37 3.41
N ILE A 192 -3.18 -20.78 4.54
CA ILE A 192 -4.58 -20.50 4.91
C ILE A 192 -5.23 -19.58 3.86
N ALA A 193 -4.58 -18.46 3.53
CA ALA A 193 -5.06 -17.54 2.51
C ALA A 193 -5.19 -18.23 1.14
N ALA A 194 -4.17 -19.00 0.72
CA ALA A 194 -4.18 -19.71 -0.56
C ALA A 194 -5.30 -20.75 -0.65
N ASN A 195 -5.58 -21.46 0.43
CA ASN A 195 -6.73 -22.36 0.52
C ASN A 195 -8.05 -21.59 0.35
N ALA A 196 -8.20 -20.46 1.05
CA ALA A 196 -9.41 -19.65 1.02
C ALA A 196 -9.68 -19.00 -0.35
N THR A 197 -8.63 -18.78 -1.15
CA THR A 197 -8.71 -18.14 -2.47
C THR A 197 -8.56 -19.12 -3.64
N ARG A 198 -8.39 -20.41 -3.38
CA ARG A 198 -8.12 -21.42 -4.42
C ARG A 198 -9.22 -21.43 -5.48
N GLY A 199 -8.83 -21.30 -6.75
CA GLY A 199 -9.74 -21.34 -7.90
C GLY A 199 -10.66 -20.12 -8.04
N LYS A 200 -10.56 -19.13 -7.15
CA LYS A 200 -11.36 -17.91 -7.20
C LYS A 200 -10.71 -16.86 -8.09
N ARG A 201 -11.53 -16.16 -8.86
CA ARG A 201 -11.11 -14.99 -9.67
C ARG A 201 -11.30 -13.69 -8.88
N LYS A 202 -10.65 -12.62 -9.30
CA LYS A 202 -10.85 -11.27 -8.74
C LYS A 202 -12.33 -10.87 -8.82
N SER A 203 -12.99 -10.72 -7.67
CA SER A 203 -14.31 -10.10 -7.53
C SER A 203 -14.58 -9.79 -6.05
N PHE A 204 -15.44 -8.80 -5.78
CA PHE A 204 -15.84 -8.47 -4.41
C PHE A 204 -16.59 -9.61 -3.71
N ILE A 205 -17.37 -10.40 -4.47
CA ILE A 205 -18.04 -11.61 -3.94
C ILE A 205 -16.98 -12.60 -3.43
N ASN A 206 -16.03 -12.97 -4.30
CA ASN A 206 -14.97 -13.92 -3.91
C ASN A 206 -14.11 -13.40 -2.76
N LEU A 207 -13.92 -12.08 -2.67
CA LEU A 207 -13.22 -11.44 -1.55
C LEU A 207 -13.97 -11.64 -0.24
N THR A 208 -15.26 -11.32 -0.18
CA THR A 208 -16.08 -11.56 1.03
C THR A 208 -16.14 -13.04 1.40
N ASP A 209 -16.24 -13.94 0.42
CA ASP A 209 -16.21 -15.38 0.68
C ASP A 209 -14.88 -15.83 1.27
N ALA A 210 -13.76 -15.31 0.75
CA ALA A 210 -12.45 -15.60 1.32
C ALA A 210 -12.32 -15.03 2.75
N PHE A 211 -12.82 -13.82 3.01
CA PHE A 211 -12.86 -13.25 4.36
C PHE A 211 -13.67 -14.10 5.35
N ARG A 212 -14.84 -14.59 4.95
CA ARG A 212 -15.61 -15.51 5.79
C ARG A 212 -14.83 -16.79 6.11
N GLN A 213 -14.09 -17.32 5.14
CA GLN A 213 -13.30 -18.55 5.31
C GLN A 213 -12.10 -18.36 6.23
N VAL A 214 -11.44 -17.20 6.21
CA VAL A 214 -10.28 -16.93 7.07
C VAL A 214 -10.65 -16.33 8.43
N ALA A 215 -11.91 -15.93 8.63
CA ALA A 215 -12.36 -15.25 9.86
C ALA A 215 -12.13 -16.09 11.12
N SER A 216 -12.24 -17.43 11.04
CA SER A 216 -11.96 -18.33 12.17
C SER A 216 -10.47 -18.51 12.46
N SER A 217 -9.60 -18.17 11.52
CA SER A 217 -8.14 -18.18 11.68
C SER A 217 -7.61 -16.85 12.21
N MET A 218 -8.44 -15.82 12.32
CA MET A 218 -8.04 -14.55 12.93
C MET A 218 -7.92 -14.69 14.44
N THR A 219 -6.86 -14.14 15.00
CA THR A 219 -6.54 -14.26 16.44
C THR A 219 -6.86 -12.99 17.22
N GLY A 220 -7.16 -11.89 16.53
CA GLY A 220 -7.21 -10.55 17.12
C GLY A 220 -5.82 -9.92 17.29
N GLU A 221 -4.74 -10.67 17.05
CA GLU A 221 -3.40 -10.10 16.96
C GLU A 221 -3.27 -9.33 15.64
N LYS A 222 -3.20 -8.01 15.74
CA LYS A 222 -3.30 -7.11 14.58
C LYS A 222 -2.29 -7.40 13.46
N ILE A 223 -1.05 -7.78 13.79
CA ILE A 223 0.01 -8.05 12.79
C ILE A 223 -0.29 -9.34 12.04
N HIS A 224 -0.63 -10.40 12.78
CA HIS A 224 -1.04 -11.69 12.24
C HIS A 224 -2.24 -11.54 11.30
N ASP A 225 -3.30 -10.92 11.79
CA ASP A 225 -4.53 -10.69 11.05
C ASP A 225 -4.30 -9.80 9.81
N ALA A 226 -3.44 -8.78 9.93
CA ALA A 226 -3.06 -7.93 8.80
C ALA A 226 -2.36 -8.70 7.69
N TYR A 227 -1.45 -9.61 8.05
CA TYR A 227 -0.73 -10.41 7.08
C TYR A 227 -1.65 -11.40 6.36
N LEU A 228 -2.50 -12.10 7.12
CA LEU A 228 -3.48 -13.03 6.57
C LEU A 228 -4.41 -12.34 5.56
N LEU A 229 -4.96 -11.18 5.92
CA LEU A 229 -5.86 -10.43 5.03
C LEU A 229 -5.11 -9.86 3.83
N LYS A 230 -3.88 -9.37 3.98
CA LYS A 230 -3.01 -8.98 2.85
C LYS A 230 -2.87 -10.12 1.85
N CYS A 231 -2.55 -11.33 2.31
CA CYS A 231 -2.41 -12.50 1.45
C CYS A 231 -3.71 -12.83 0.70
N VAL A 232 -4.88 -12.71 1.34
CA VAL A 232 -6.18 -12.90 0.69
C VAL A 232 -6.40 -11.89 -0.44
N TYR A 233 -6.12 -10.60 -0.19
CA TYR A 233 -6.22 -9.56 -1.23
C TYR A 233 -5.30 -9.86 -2.42
N GLU A 234 -4.02 -10.12 -2.15
CA GLU A 234 -3.01 -10.36 -3.20
C GLU A 234 -3.31 -11.62 -4.02
N ASN A 235 -3.71 -12.72 -3.38
CA ASN A 235 -4.06 -13.97 -4.07
C ASN A 235 -5.26 -13.81 -5.02
N LEU A 236 -6.20 -12.91 -4.70
CA LEU A 236 -7.34 -12.58 -5.56
C LEU A 236 -7.02 -11.50 -6.61
N GLY A 237 -5.80 -10.95 -6.62
CA GLY A 237 -5.38 -9.91 -7.55
C GLY A 237 -5.89 -8.51 -7.19
N PHE A 238 -6.24 -8.28 -5.92
CA PHE A 238 -6.47 -6.94 -5.40
C PHE A 238 -5.16 -6.31 -4.91
N ALA A 239 -5.04 -5.00 -5.11
CA ALA A 239 -3.97 -4.20 -4.54
C ALA A 239 -4.49 -3.53 -3.26
N PRO A 240 -4.07 -3.94 -2.05
CA PRO A 240 -4.58 -3.35 -0.80
C PRO A 240 -3.92 -2.01 -0.45
N TYR A 241 -3.20 -1.40 -1.40
CA TYR A 241 -2.48 -0.13 -1.27
C TYR A 241 -2.13 0.42 -2.66
N ALA A 242 -1.82 1.72 -2.74
CA ALA A 242 -1.36 2.34 -3.99
C ALA A 242 -0.07 1.67 -4.49
N ASN A 243 -0.05 1.28 -5.77
CA ASN A 243 1.11 0.71 -6.43
C ASN A 243 1.24 1.25 -7.87
N VAL A 244 2.41 1.12 -8.48
CA VAL A 244 2.64 1.61 -9.85
C VAL A 244 1.98 0.72 -10.90
N GLU A 245 1.86 -0.58 -10.64
CA GLU A 245 1.36 -1.58 -11.59
C GLU A 245 -0.11 -1.35 -11.96
N ILE A 246 -0.92 -0.85 -11.03
CA ILE A 246 -2.32 -0.49 -11.26
C ILE A 246 -2.50 0.82 -12.03
N LEU A 247 -1.44 1.64 -12.18
CA LEU A 247 -1.44 2.89 -12.95
C LEU A 247 -0.99 2.68 -14.40
N VAL A 248 -0.15 1.67 -14.66
CA VAL A 248 0.43 1.38 -15.99
C VAL A 248 -0.63 1.24 -17.10
N PRO A 249 -1.82 0.63 -16.90
CA PRO A 249 -2.83 0.57 -17.95
C PRO A 249 -3.29 1.94 -18.45
N ALA A 250 -3.42 2.92 -17.54
CA ALA A 250 -3.82 4.29 -17.87
C ALA A 250 -2.63 5.16 -18.30
N HIS A 251 -1.42 4.84 -17.82
CA HIS A 251 -0.19 5.60 -18.04
C HIS A 251 0.97 4.65 -18.41
N PRO A 252 1.03 4.14 -19.66
CA PRO A 252 2.01 3.13 -20.06
C PRO A 252 3.47 3.60 -20.01
N ASP A 253 3.70 4.91 -20.02
CA ASP A 253 4.99 5.56 -19.87
C ASP A 253 5.58 5.42 -18.46
N LEU A 254 4.77 5.14 -17.43
CA LEU A 254 5.24 4.77 -16.08
C LEU A 254 5.93 3.40 -16.02
N LYS A 255 5.91 2.64 -17.12
CA LYS A 255 6.47 1.30 -17.16
C LYS A 255 7.96 1.34 -16.81
N VAL A 256 8.27 0.85 -15.61
CA VAL A 256 9.64 0.67 -15.15
C VAL A 256 10.38 -0.19 -16.17
N ALA A 257 11.41 0.38 -16.80
CA ALA A 257 12.25 -0.36 -17.73
C ALA A 257 12.77 -1.60 -17.01
N LYS A 258 12.40 -2.79 -17.50
CA LYS A 258 12.95 -4.03 -16.96
C LYS A 258 14.48 -3.91 -17.06
N PRO A 259 15.23 -4.15 -15.97
CA PRO A 259 16.68 -4.17 -16.08
C PRO A 259 17.04 -5.13 -17.22
N ARG A 260 17.88 -4.67 -18.16
CA ARG A 260 18.41 -5.54 -19.22
C ARG A 260 19.20 -6.64 -18.52
N GLY A 261 18.53 -7.76 -18.25
CA GLY A 261 19.19 -8.93 -17.69
C GLY A 261 20.32 -9.31 -18.64
N ARG A 262 21.53 -9.45 -18.11
CA ARG A 262 22.46 -10.42 -18.69
C ARG A 262 21.72 -11.76 -18.58
N PHE A 263 20.99 -12.13 -19.63
CA PHE A 263 20.77 -13.53 -19.93
C PHE A 263 22.16 -14.10 -20.15
N GLY A 264 22.77 -14.55 -19.06
CA GLY A 264 23.95 -15.37 -19.11
C GLY A 264 23.59 -16.53 -20.00
N LYS A 265 24.29 -16.65 -21.12
CA LYS A 265 24.34 -17.88 -21.90
C LYS A 265 24.60 -19.02 -20.91
N LYS A 266 23.62 -19.88 -20.71
CA LYS A 266 23.80 -21.26 -20.27
C LYS A 266 22.98 -22.11 -21.20
#